data_AF-A0A969X3L5-F1
#
_entry.id   AF-A0A969X3L5-F1
#
_cell.length_a   1.000
_cell.length_b   1.000
_cell.length_c   1.000
_cell.angle_alpha   90.00
_cell.angle_beta   90.00
_cell.angle_gamma   90.00
#
_symmetry.space_group_name_H-M   'P 1'
#
loop_
_entity.id
_entity.type
_entity.pdbx_description
1 polymer ?
#
loop_
_entity_poly.entity_id
_entity_poly.type
_entity_poly.pdbx_seq_one_letter_code
_entity_poly.pdbx_strand_id
1 'polypeptide(L)'
;MIVLIVGFLLVESATAQTESTGQTAASSDLSIEQVFVISVDGLNYEGFISTYTPNMDYLGSEGVIDKKSRSFTVNSIEASEACLLTGSFPEEHKFISAGDSLEAESLLEQVKKSDRKVLMVDASGGKLEMLSAGTYIKVDAKQNDHQVFQTAIEQYNAEHPYFTYIYSNDCLDALLSLNQKNYYQSITKVDQYIGELLDDLRKHDQLDKTLIVITSPRSSSTSNFSPLIMRGPGCKSGVIMTDTMLIDVFPTLSYLLGIKTQFNVRGIPLYEAIAVEPRNQISVLHMWINSLKKERIITWNRYFQSQDELYHTIKQLMAVKEERENIFHYAGQREDTIVSLQNKIMMQRGVAGLIFLLMAAGYLVEYRWLKKKYLLFR
;
A
#
# COMPACT_ATOMS: atom_id res chain seq x y z
N MET A 1 79.61 -53.82 -32.92
CA MET A 1 79.97 -52.40 -33.10
C MET A 1 78.66 -51.62 -33.08
N ILE A 2 78.48 -50.77 -32.08
CA ILE A 2 77.17 -50.26 -31.61
C ILE A 2 76.71 -49.08 -32.48
N VAL A 3 75.45 -49.16 -32.92
CA VAL A 3 74.67 -48.09 -33.56
C VAL A 3 73.88 -47.37 -32.48
N LEU A 4 73.86 -46.04 -32.55
CA LEU A 4 73.22 -45.13 -31.60
C LEU A 4 72.25 -44.26 -32.40
N ILE A 5 70.93 -44.46 -32.25
CA ILE A 5 69.91 -43.52 -32.71
C ILE A 5 68.85 -43.37 -31.62
N VAL A 6 68.59 -42.11 -31.31
CA VAL A 6 67.79 -41.53 -30.24
C VAL A 6 66.30 -41.75 -30.49
N GLY A 7 65.58 -42.20 -29.45
CA GLY A 7 64.12 -42.39 -29.46
C GLY A 7 63.37 -41.13 -29.01
N PHE A 8 62.35 -40.76 -29.76
CA PHE A 8 61.34 -39.76 -29.41
C PHE A 8 60.02 -40.51 -29.15
N LEU A 9 59.50 -40.40 -27.93
CA LEU A 9 58.23 -41.00 -27.48
C LEU A 9 57.09 -40.00 -27.73
N LEU A 10 56.17 -40.34 -28.62
CA LEU A 10 54.84 -39.73 -28.72
C LEU A 10 53.84 -40.74 -28.14
N VAL A 11 53.16 -40.35 -27.07
CA VAL A 11 52.06 -41.09 -26.47
C VAL A 11 50.75 -40.40 -26.90
N GLU A 12 50.02 -41.02 -27.81
CA GLU A 12 48.62 -40.71 -28.09
C GLU A 12 47.75 -41.50 -27.11
N SER A 13 46.98 -40.80 -26.27
CA SER A 13 45.98 -41.42 -25.38
C SER A 13 44.64 -41.54 -26.09
N ALA A 14 44.21 -42.78 -26.29
CA ALA A 14 42.91 -43.14 -26.86
C ALA A 14 41.73 -42.66 -25.99
N THR A 15 40.74 -42.05 -26.64
CA THR A 15 39.45 -41.68 -26.04
C THR A 15 38.53 -42.90 -25.98
N ALA A 16 38.18 -43.34 -24.77
CA ALA A 16 37.12 -44.30 -24.54
C ALA A 16 35.77 -43.57 -24.36
N GLN A 17 34.83 -43.82 -25.28
CA GLN A 17 33.43 -43.43 -25.13
C GLN A 17 32.78 -44.30 -24.05
N THR A 18 32.07 -43.68 -23.11
CA THR A 18 31.11 -44.37 -22.25
C THR A 18 29.74 -43.79 -22.55
N GLU A 19 28.90 -44.57 -23.22
CA GLU A 19 27.47 -44.29 -23.36
C GLU A 19 26.80 -44.48 -21.99
N SER A 20 26.10 -43.45 -21.51
CA SER A 20 25.08 -43.62 -20.47
C SER A 20 23.74 -43.14 -21.00
N THR A 21 22.94 -44.10 -21.47
CA THR A 21 21.50 -43.96 -21.64
C THR A 21 20.85 -43.99 -20.27
N GLY A 22 20.12 -42.93 -19.88
CA GLY A 22 19.38 -42.93 -18.63
C GLY A 22 18.85 -41.58 -18.19
N GLN A 23 17.63 -41.28 -18.64
CA GLN A 23 16.68 -40.32 -18.07
C GLN A 23 16.99 -38.83 -18.24
N THR A 24 16.44 -38.31 -19.33
CA THR A 24 15.99 -36.93 -19.50
C THR A 24 15.10 -36.53 -18.31
N ALA A 25 15.71 -36.01 -17.25
CA ALA A 25 15.00 -35.18 -16.28
C ALA A 25 14.62 -33.90 -17.02
N ALA A 26 13.34 -33.74 -17.32
CA ALA A 26 12.79 -32.53 -17.88
C ALA A 26 13.01 -31.37 -16.90
N SER A 27 14.15 -30.70 -17.00
CA SER A 27 14.26 -29.30 -16.63
C SER A 27 13.59 -28.52 -17.76
N SER A 28 12.26 -28.36 -17.68
CA SER A 28 11.53 -27.56 -18.66
C SER A 28 11.94 -26.10 -18.48
N ASP A 29 12.79 -25.65 -19.39
CA ASP A 29 13.20 -24.28 -19.69
C ASP A 29 11.97 -23.52 -20.25
N LEU A 30 10.87 -23.48 -19.48
CA LEU A 30 9.62 -22.84 -19.87
C LEU A 30 9.81 -21.33 -19.76
N SER A 31 9.99 -20.67 -20.92
CA SER A 31 9.96 -19.21 -21.00
C SER A 31 8.55 -18.70 -20.74
N ILE A 32 8.41 -17.64 -19.94
CA ILE A 32 7.13 -16.95 -19.73
C ILE A 32 6.71 -16.30 -21.05
N GLU A 33 5.71 -16.87 -21.71
CA GLU A 33 5.16 -16.35 -22.97
C GLU A 33 4.13 -15.24 -22.71
N GLN A 34 3.50 -15.26 -21.53
CA GLN A 34 2.51 -14.25 -21.15
C GLN A 34 2.29 -14.14 -19.64
N VAL A 35 1.75 -12.99 -19.23
CA VAL A 35 1.51 -12.63 -17.84
C VAL A 35 0.07 -12.12 -17.67
N PHE A 36 -0.63 -12.65 -16.68
CA PHE A 36 -1.90 -12.13 -16.19
C PHE A 36 -1.73 -11.63 -14.77
N VAL A 37 -2.03 -10.36 -14.53
CA VAL A 37 -2.15 -9.81 -13.18
C VAL A 37 -3.61 -9.45 -12.96
N ILE A 38 -4.22 -10.08 -11.96
CA ILE A 38 -5.63 -9.96 -11.61
C ILE A 38 -5.73 -9.26 -10.26
N SER A 39 -6.11 -7.98 -10.30
CA SER A 39 -6.37 -7.16 -9.11
C SER A 39 -7.86 -7.22 -8.78
N VAL A 40 -8.20 -7.84 -7.65
CA VAL A 40 -9.57 -7.98 -7.16
C VAL A 40 -9.76 -7.03 -5.98
N ASP A 41 -10.27 -5.82 -6.22
CA ASP A 41 -10.44 -4.84 -5.16
C ASP A 41 -11.49 -5.31 -4.15
N GLY A 42 -11.18 -5.20 -2.86
CA GLY A 42 -12.03 -5.68 -1.77
C GLY A 42 -11.77 -7.13 -1.34
N LEU A 43 -10.92 -7.89 -2.01
CA LEU A 43 -10.53 -9.25 -1.59
C LEU A 43 -9.53 -9.20 -0.41
N ASN A 44 -10.03 -9.11 0.82
CA ASN A 44 -9.21 -9.18 2.03
C ASN A 44 -8.98 -10.63 2.51
N TYR A 45 -8.02 -10.77 3.41
CA TYR A 45 -7.67 -12.03 4.06
C TYR A 45 -8.88 -12.74 4.69
N GLU A 46 -9.68 -12.02 5.47
CA GLU A 46 -10.82 -12.60 6.19
C GLU A 46 -11.88 -13.15 5.24
N GLY A 47 -12.18 -12.42 4.16
CA GLY A 47 -13.09 -12.83 3.10
C GLY A 47 -12.57 -14.04 2.35
N PHE A 48 -11.29 -14.03 1.97
CA PHE A 48 -10.66 -15.10 1.24
C PHE A 48 -10.69 -16.43 2.01
N ILE A 49 -10.28 -16.46 3.27
CA ILE A 49 -10.25 -17.71 4.05
C ILE A 49 -11.64 -18.22 4.46
N SER A 50 -12.66 -17.35 4.43
CA SER A 50 -14.03 -17.69 4.84
C SER A 50 -14.92 -18.10 3.67
N THR A 51 -14.39 -18.03 2.44
CA THR A 51 -15.16 -18.26 1.21
C THR A 51 -14.61 -19.46 0.45
N TYR A 52 -15.51 -20.21 -0.19
CA TYR A 52 -15.12 -21.30 -1.08
C TYR A 52 -14.58 -20.73 -2.40
N THR A 53 -13.28 -20.97 -2.67
CA THR A 53 -12.53 -20.41 -3.82
C THR A 53 -11.64 -21.46 -4.50
N PRO A 54 -12.24 -22.52 -5.09
CA PRO A 54 -11.51 -23.67 -5.61
C PRO A 54 -10.50 -23.33 -6.71
N ASN A 55 -10.75 -22.32 -7.56
CA ASN A 55 -9.83 -21.97 -8.64
C ASN A 55 -8.59 -21.23 -8.12
N MET A 56 -8.77 -20.29 -7.19
CA MET A 56 -7.67 -19.63 -6.51
C MET A 56 -6.87 -20.59 -5.62
N ASP A 57 -7.55 -21.50 -4.89
CA ASP A 57 -6.87 -22.54 -4.10
C ASP A 57 -6.06 -23.49 -5.02
N TYR A 58 -6.60 -23.86 -6.19
CA TYR A 58 -5.87 -24.65 -7.20
C TYR A 58 -4.62 -23.93 -7.70
N LEU A 59 -4.71 -22.63 -8.02
CA LEU A 59 -3.55 -21.84 -8.43
C LEU A 59 -2.50 -21.75 -7.32
N GLY A 60 -2.93 -21.61 -6.07
CA GLY A 60 -2.05 -21.64 -4.91
C GLY A 60 -1.37 -22.99 -4.71
N SER A 61 -2.08 -24.11 -4.93
CA SER A 61 -1.50 -25.46 -4.79
C SER A 61 -0.49 -25.80 -5.89
N GLU A 62 -0.73 -25.33 -7.11
CA GLU A 62 0.16 -25.56 -8.25
C GLU A 62 1.31 -24.54 -8.34
N GLY A 63 1.17 -23.40 -7.66
CA GLY A 63 2.14 -22.32 -7.62
C GLY A 63 2.59 -22.01 -6.20
N VAL A 64 2.51 -20.74 -5.84
CA VAL A 64 2.80 -20.23 -4.50
C VAL A 64 1.65 -19.38 -3.98
N ILE A 65 1.45 -19.40 -2.67
CA ILE A 65 0.38 -18.65 -2.00
C ILE A 65 0.84 -18.10 -0.65
N ASP A 66 0.60 -16.81 -0.43
CA ASP A 66 0.47 -16.25 0.91
C ASP A 66 -0.98 -15.80 1.08
N LYS A 67 -1.73 -16.43 1.98
CA LYS A 67 -3.12 -16.03 2.23
C LYS A 67 -3.19 -14.65 2.90
N LYS A 68 -2.11 -14.22 3.58
CA LYS A 68 -2.05 -13.09 4.50
C LYS A 68 -0.91 -12.14 4.14
N SER A 69 -0.85 -11.73 2.88
CA SER A 69 0.12 -10.75 2.41
C SER A 69 -0.28 -9.32 2.81
N ARG A 70 0.69 -8.48 3.17
CA ARG A 70 0.45 -7.11 3.63
C ARG A 70 0.05 -6.21 2.46
N SER A 71 -1.18 -5.68 2.51
CA SER A 71 -1.73 -4.77 1.49
C SER A 71 -1.34 -3.31 1.75
N PHE A 72 -1.56 -2.44 0.75
CA PHE A 72 -1.32 -1.01 0.86
C PHE A 72 -2.41 -0.32 1.67
N THR A 73 -2.02 0.47 2.66
CA THR A 73 -2.93 1.34 3.43
C THR A 73 -3.02 2.71 2.76
N VAL A 74 -3.77 2.78 1.66
CA VAL A 74 -3.97 3.98 0.85
C VAL A 74 -5.47 4.24 0.63
N ASN A 75 -5.81 5.51 0.39
CA ASN A 75 -7.21 5.96 0.41
C ASN A 75 -7.90 5.96 -0.98
N SER A 76 -7.21 5.57 -2.04
CA SER A 76 -7.74 5.56 -3.41
C SER A 76 -7.33 4.30 -4.16
N ILE A 77 -8.13 3.94 -5.17
CA ILE A 77 -7.88 2.80 -6.07
C ILE A 77 -6.62 3.09 -6.88
N GLU A 78 -6.56 4.29 -7.45
CA GLU A 78 -5.47 4.81 -8.26
C GLU A 78 -4.12 4.66 -7.55
N ALA A 79 -4.05 5.09 -6.29
CA ALA A 79 -2.83 4.98 -5.50
C ALA A 79 -2.42 3.53 -5.26
N SER A 80 -3.36 2.64 -4.91
CA SER A 80 -3.04 1.23 -4.62
C SER A 80 -2.58 0.47 -5.86
N GLU A 81 -3.23 0.71 -7.00
CA GLU A 81 -2.87 0.06 -8.26
C GLU A 81 -1.52 0.60 -8.77
N ALA A 82 -1.25 1.90 -8.61
CA ALA A 82 0.06 2.47 -8.88
C ALA A 82 1.15 1.91 -7.95
N CYS A 83 0.86 1.68 -6.67
CA CYS A 83 1.80 1.03 -5.75
C CYS A 83 2.18 -0.37 -6.25
N LEU A 84 1.20 -1.17 -6.65
CA LEU A 84 1.43 -2.52 -7.19
C LEU A 84 2.23 -2.49 -8.50
N LEU A 85 1.90 -1.57 -9.40
CA LEU A 85 2.48 -1.49 -10.74
C LEU A 85 3.83 -0.76 -10.81
N THR A 86 4.22 -0.01 -9.78
CA THR A 86 5.51 0.71 -9.74
C THR A 86 6.46 0.19 -8.66
N GLY A 87 5.96 -0.56 -7.67
CA GLY A 87 6.75 -0.98 -6.51
C GLY A 87 7.20 0.18 -5.63
N SER A 88 6.49 1.31 -5.69
CA SER A 88 6.77 2.53 -4.92
C SER A 88 5.52 3.01 -4.18
N PHE A 89 5.65 3.94 -3.23
CA PHE A 89 4.51 4.49 -2.47
C PHE A 89 4.01 5.81 -3.07
N PRO A 90 2.83 6.33 -2.67
CA PRO A 90 2.25 7.55 -3.25
C PRO A 90 3.14 8.79 -3.14
N GLU A 91 4.02 8.84 -2.16
CA GLU A 91 5.00 9.91 -2.01
C GLU A 91 6.02 9.94 -3.16
N GLU A 92 6.23 8.82 -3.85
CA GLU A 92 7.19 8.64 -4.93
C GLU A 92 6.53 8.64 -6.31
N HIS A 93 5.46 7.87 -6.51
CA HIS A 93 4.79 7.80 -7.82
C HIS A 93 3.84 8.97 -8.11
N LYS A 94 3.44 9.75 -7.09
CA LYS A 94 2.54 10.92 -7.15
C LYS A 94 1.14 10.70 -7.73
N PHE A 95 0.84 9.50 -8.20
CA PHE A 95 -0.48 9.11 -8.69
C PHE A 95 -1.45 8.79 -7.55
N ILE A 96 -2.25 9.76 -7.11
CA ILE A 96 -3.20 9.62 -5.99
C ILE A 96 -4.65 9.55 -6.50
N SER A 97 -4.96 10.25 -7.59
CA SER A 97 -6.28 10.36 -8.20
C SER A 97 -6.19 10.17 -9.72
N ALA A 98 -7.30 9.81 -10.38
CA ALA A 98 -7.34 9.52 -11.81
C ALA A 98 -6.78 10.60 -12.75
N GLY A 99 -6.73 11.87 -12.32
CA GLY A 99 -6.21 13.00 -13.11
C GLY A 99 -4.72 13.29 -12.92
N ASP A 100 -4.05 12.60 -11.98
CA ASP A 100 -2.65 12.83 -11.69
C ASP A 100 -1.75 12.22 -12.77
N SER A 101 -0.56 12.78 -12.97
CA SER A 101 0.46 12.16 -13.81
C SER A 101 1.27 11.17 -12.99
N LEU A 102 1.53 10.00 -13.56
CA LEU A 102 2.43 9.03 -12.95
C LEU A 102 3.89 9.48 -13.10
N GLU A 103 4.58 9.75 -12.00
CA GLU A 103 5.99 10.19 -11.99
C GLU A 103 7.00 9.04 -11.86
N ALA A 104 6.51 7.82 -11.59
CA ALA A 104 7.31 6.61 -11.49
C ALA A 104 7.03 5.69 -12.68
N GLU A 105 8.06 5.06 -13.24
CA GLU A 105 7.86 4.14 -14.36
C GLU A 105 7.14 2.86 -13.91
N SER A 106 6.04 2.54 -14.57
CA SER A 106 5.26 1.33 -14.28
C SER A 106 5.84 0.09 -14.96
N LEU A 107 5.46 -1.09 -14.45
CA LEU A 107 5.80 -2.37 -15.05
C LEU A 107 5.24 -2.47 -16.47
N LEU A 108 4.04 -1.93 -16.69
CA LEU A 108 3.37 -1.91 -17.99
C LEU A 108 4.17 -1.10 -19.01
N GLU A 109 4.70 0.06 -18.61
CA GLU A 109 5.57 0.88 -19.46
C GLU A 109 6.88 0.15 -19.79
N GLN A 110 7.50 -0.51 -18.81
CA GLN A 110 8.73 -1.27 -19.02
C GLN A 110 8.52 -2.42 -20.00
N VAL A 111 7.40 -3.15 -19.88
CA VAL A 111 7.03 -4.20 -20.82
C VAL A 111 6.80 -3.62 -22.22
N LYS A 112 6.08 -2.50 -22.35
CA LYS A 112 5.88 -1.84 -23.65
C LYS A 112 7.20 -1.38 -24.28
N LYS A 113 8.13 -0.83 -23.50
CA LYS A 113 9.46 -0.44 -23.98
C LYS A 113 10.29 -1.62 -24.50
N SER A 114 9.98 -2.84 -24.07
CA SER A 114 10.56 -4.08 -24.60
C SER A 114 9.90 -4.59 -25.89
N ASP A 115 9.09 -3.76 -26.56
CA ASP A 115 8.34 -4.07 -27.79
C ASP A 115 7.33 -5.22 -27.62
N ARG A 116 6.78 -5.33 -26.40
CA ARG A 116 5.76 -6.33 -26.05
C ARG A 116 4.40 -5.67 -25.87
N LYS A 117 3.36 -6.32 -26.39
CA LYS A 117 1.98 -5.84 -26.28
C LYS A 117 1.48 -5.93 -24.83
N VAL A 118 0.77 -4.89 -24.40
CA VAL A 118 0.15 -4.78 -23.08
C VAL A 118 -1.34 -4.51 -23.24
N LEU A 119 -2.15 -5.22 -22.49
CA LEU A 119 -3.60 -5.05 -22.38
C LEU A 119 -3.97 -4.71 -20.94
N MET A 120 -4.82 -3.72 -20.74
CA MET A 120 -5.41 -3.40 -19.44
C MET A 120 -6.93 -3.30 -19.56
N VAL A 121 -7.65 -4.07 -18.76
CA VAL A 121 -9.11 -4.06 -18.68
C VAL A 121 -9.53 -3.55 -17.31
N ASP A 122 -10.21 -2.41 -17.28
CA ASP A 122 -10.49 -1.62 -16.08
C ASP A 122 -11.98 -1.55 -15.76
N ALA A 123 -12.39 -2.16 -14.64
CA ALA A 123 -13.73 -2.05 -14.05
C ALA A 123 -13.95 -0.81 -13.16
N SER A 124 -12.94 0.04 -12.93
CA SER A 124 -13.07 1.23 -12.07
C SER A 124 -13.87 2.37 -12.72
N GLY A 125 -14.30 2.20 -13.97
CA GLY A 125 -15.00 3.22 -14.73
C GLY A 125 -14.09 4.27 -15.36
N GLY A 126 -12.80 3.99 -15.53
CA GLY A 126 -11.86 4.89 -16.20
C GLY A 126 -10.72 5.43 -15.35
N LYS A 127 -10.69 5.12 -14.04
CA LYS A 127 -9.76 5.77 -13.10
C LYS A 127 -8.31 5.35 -13.31
N LEU A 128 -8.10 4.20 -13.96
CA LEU A 128 -6.78 3.62 -14.17
C LEU A 128 -6.23 3.86 -15.58
N GLU A 129 -6.91 4.65 -16.41
CA GLU A 129 -6.51 4.93 -17.81
C GLU A 129 -5.07 5.44 -17.90
N MET A 130 -4.68 6.35 -16.99
CA MET A 130 -3.34 6.93 -16.93
C MET A 130 -2.24 5.94 -16.50
N LEU A 131 -2.60 4.78 -15.93
CA LEU A 131 -1.64 3.70 -15.63
C LEU A 131 -1.41 2.77 -16.82
N SER A 132 -2.28 2.82 -17.82
CA SER A 132 -2.19 1.95 -18.99
C SER A 132 -1.01 2.35 -19.87
N ALA A 133 -0.25 1.34 -20.34
CA ALA A 133 0.81 1.57 -21.30
C ALA A 133 0.37 1.21 -22.73
N GLY A 134 -0.57 0.28 -22.92
CA GLY A 134 -0.92 -0.30 -24.22
C GLY A 134 -2.39 -0.17 -24.59
N THR A 135 -3.00 -1.27 -25.03
CA THR A 135 -4.44 -1.36 -25.28
C THR A 135 -5.17 -1.20 -23.94
N TYR A 136 -6.08 -0.23 -23.86
CA TYR A 136 -6.86 0.06 -22.66
C TYR A 136 -8.35 -0.09 -22.94
N ILE A 137 -9.03 -0.84 -22.07
CA ILE A 137 -10.45 -1.10 -22.19
C ILE A 137 -11.13 -0.71 -20.90
N LYS A 138 -12.00 0.28 -21.01
CA LYS A 138 -12.85 0.75 -19.92
C LYS A 138 -14.15 -0.03 -19.89
N VAL A 139 -14.43 -0.65 -18.76
CA VAL A 139 -15.72 -1.23 -18.42
C VAL A 139 -16.42 -0.26 -17.45
N ASP A 140 -17.74 -0.08 -17.62
CA ASP A 140 -18.50 0.79 -16.72
C ASP A 140 -18.51 0.17 -15.31
N ALA A 141 -18.22 0.96 -14.28
CA ALA A 141 -18.22 0.51 -12.88
C ALA A 141 -19.57 -0.05 -12.39
N LYS A 142 -20.65 0.18 -13.14
CA LYS A 142 -21.98 -0.40 -12.87
C LYS A 142 -22.20 -1.77 -13.51
N GLN A 143 -21.33 -2.17 -14.43
CA GLN A 143 -21.37 -3.50 -15.05
C GLN A 143 -20.72 -4.52 -14.12
N ASN A 144 -21.19 -5.75 -14.16
CA ASN A 144 -20.69 -6.85 -13.32
C ASN A 144 -19.28 -7.25 -13.76
N ASP A 145 -18.43 -7.63 -12.80
CA ASP A 145 -17.07 -8.11 -13.03
C ASP A 145 -16.98 -9.21 -14.09
N HIS A 146 -18.03 -10.01 -14.28
CA HIS A 146 -18.10 -11.01 -15.35
C HIS A 146 -17.76 -10.42 -16.73
N GLN A 147 -18.25 -9.22 -17.03
CA GLN A 147 -18.01 -8.58 -18.32
C GLN A 147 -16.54 -8.18 -18.48
N VAL A 148 -15.86 -7.82 -17.40
CA VAL A 148 -14.44 -7.49 -17.36
C VAL A 148 -13.61 -8.71 -17.75
N PHE A 149 -13.89 -9.86 -17.13
CA PHE A 149 -13.21 -11.12 -17.42
C PHE A 149 -13.50 -11.60 -18.85
N GLN A 150 -14.76 -11.54 -19.29
CA GLN A 150 -15.12 -11.90 -20.67
C GLN A 150 -14.40 -11.03 -21.70
N THR A 151 -14.40 -9.71 -21.49
CA THR A 151 -13.71 -8.78 -22.39
C THR A 151 -12.21 -9.02 -22.39
N ALA A 152 -11.60 -9.32 -21.23
CA ALA A 152 -10.19 -9.67 -21.14
C ALA A 152 -9.86 -10.95 -21.93
N ILE A 153 -10.68 -12.00 -21.82
CA ILE A 153 -10.52 -13.26 -22.56
C ILE A 153 -10.67 -13.02 -24.08
N GLU A 154 -11.71 -12.33 -24.51
CA GLU A 154 -11.96 -12.04 -25.93
C GLU A 154 -10.80 -11.27 -26.57
N GLN A 155 -10.30 -10.24 -25.89
CA GLN A 155 -9.25 -9.36 -26.40
C GLN A 155 -7.88 -10.04 -26.34
N TYR A 156 -7.65 -10.83 -25.30
CA TYR A 156 -6.48 -11.68 -25.22
C TYR A 156 -6.43 -12.68 -26.40
N ASN A 157 -7.54 -13.33 -26.72
CA ASN A 157 -7.62 -14.27 -27.84
C ASN A 157 -7.53 -13.59 -29.21
N ALA A 158 -7.86 -12.30 -29.31
CA ALA A 158 -7.74 -11.54 -30.56
C ALA A 158 -6.30 -11.05 -30.81
N GLU A 159 -5.62 -10.54 -29.77
CA GLU A 159 -4.36 -9.80 -29.94
C GLU A 159 -3.12 -10.52 -29.41
N HIS A 160 -3.31 -11.54 -28.57
CA HIS A 160 -2.28 -12.25 -27.79
C HIS A 160 -1.26 -11.29 -27.13
N PRO A 161 -1.71 -10.39 -26.23
CA PRO A 161 -0.82 -9.52 -25.49
C PRO A 161 0.12 -10.31 -24.58
N TYR A 162 1.35 -9.81 -24.40
CA TYR A 162 2.32 -10.42 -23.49
C TYR A 162 1.92 -10.19 -22.02
N PHE A 163 1.31 -9.05 -21.72
CA PHE A 163 0.94 -8.69 -20.36
C PHE A 163 -0.51 -8.20 -20.33
N THR A 164 -1.34 -8.87 -19.56
CA THR A 164 -2.76 -8.54 -19.36
C THR A 164 -2.99 -8.18 -17.90
N TYR A 165 -3.48 -6.96 -17.66
CA TYR A 165 -3.90 -6.49 -16.36
C TYR A 165 -5.42 -6.45 -16.28
N ILE A 166 -6.00 -7.13 -15.30
CA ILE A 166 -7.44 -7.20 -15.08
C ILE A 166 -7.73 -6.58 -13.71
N TYR A 167 -8.54 -5.52 -13.68
CA TYR A 167 -9.01 -4.92 -12.44
C TYR A 167 -10.51 -5.18 -12.27
N SER A 168 -10.92 -5.71 -11.11
CA SER A 168 -12.32 -6.01 -10.75
C SER A 168 -12.70 -5.35 -9.42
N ASN A 169 -13.95 -4.90 -9.28
CA ASN A 169 -14.42 -4.09 -8.14
C ASN A 169 -15.67 -4.62 -7.43
N ASP A 170 -16.35 -5.67 -7.91
CA ASP A 170 -17.61 -6.14 -7.28
C ASP A 170 -17.39 -6.56 -5.82
N CYS A 171 -16.22 -7.10 -5.49
CA CYS A 171 -15.89 -7.49 -4.11
C CYS A 171 -15.87 -6.29 -3.17
N LEU A 172 -15.34 -5.14 -3.61
CA LEU A 172 -15.37 -3.91 -2.84
C LEU A 172 -16.80 -3.39 -2.68
N ASP A 173 -17.56 -3.33 -3.78
CA ASP A 173 -18.91 -2.78 -3.75
C ASP A 173 -19.83 -3.63 -2.85
N ALA A 174 -19.68 -4.95 -2.90
CA ALA A 174 -20.36 -5.87 -1.99
C ALA A 174 -19.92 -5.66 -0.53
N LEU A 175 -18.62 -5.42 -0.27
CA LEU A 175 -18.11 -5.14 1.06
C LEU A 175 -18.68 -3.84 1.64
N LEU A 176 -18.72 -2.78 0.83
CA LEU A 176 -19.27 -1.46 1.20
C LEU A 176 -20.78 -1.50 1.44
N SER A 177 -21.50 -2.45 0.84
CA SER A 177 -22.92 -2.68 1.12
C SER A 177 -23.21 -3.24 2.52
N LEU A 178 -22.17 -3.59 3.30
CA LEU A 178 -22.24 -4.16 4.65
C LEU A 178 -23.04 -5.47 4.74
N ASN A 179 -23.24 -6.15 3.60
CA ASN A 179 -23.90 -7.45 3.55
C ASN A 179 -22.87 -8.56 3.37
N GLN A 180 -22.52 -9.21 4.49
CA GLN A 180 -21.53 -10.28 4.53
C GLN A 180 -21.83 -11.44 3.58
N LYS A 181 -23.10 -11.81 3.41
CA LYS A 181 -23.49 -12.89 2.49
C LYS A 181 -23.22 -12.49 1.04
N ASN A 182 -23.59 -11.26 0.66
CA ASN A 182 -23.33 -10.76 -0.68
C ASN A 182 -21.82 -10.64 -0.96
N TYR A 183 -21.03 -10.25 0.05
CA TYR A 183 -19.58 -10.18 -0.04
C TYR A 183 -18.93 -11.56 -0.27
N TYR A 184 -19.33 -12.60 0.47
CA TYR A 184 -18.81 -13.95 0.19
C TYR A 184 -19.27 -14.47 -1.17
N GLN A 185 -20.50 -14.13 -1.59
CA GLN A 185 -20.98 -14.47 -2.92
C GLN A 185 -20.20 -13.75 -4.04
N SER A 186 -19.78 -12.49 -3.85
CA SER A 186 -18.97 -11.79 -4.85
C SER A 186 -17.57 -12.43 -4.98
N ILE A 187 -16.96 -12.84 -3.87
CA ILE A 187 -15.68 -13.56 -3.90
C ILE A 187 -15.82 -14.89 -4.66
N THR A 188 -16.86 -15.67 -4.39
CA THR A 188 -17.11 -16.93 -5.14
C THR A 188 -17.35 -16.67 -6.62
N LYS A 189 -18.04 -15.58 -7.00
CA LYS A 189 -18.24 -15.23 -8.41
C LYS A 189 -16.93 -14.87 -9.11
N VAL A 190 -16.09 -14.06 -8.48
CA VAL A 190 -14.76 -13.74 -9.03
C VAL A 190 -13.91 -15.01 -9.18
N ASP A 191 -13.95 -15.93 -8.22
CA ASP A 191 -13.29 -17.23 -8.36
C ASP A 191 -13.82 -18.05 -9.56
N GLN A 192 -15.13 -17.99 -9.84
CA GLN A 192 -15.72 -18.62 -11.03
C GLN A 192 -15.20 -17.99 -12.32
N TYR A 193 -15.12 -16.66 -12.40
CA TYR A 193 -14.61 -15.95 -13.58
C TYR A 193 -13.12 -16.22 -13.81
N ILE A 194 -12.33 -16.35 -12.73
CA ILE A 194 -10.95 -16.84 -12.81
C ILE A 194 -10.95 -18.27 -13.38
N GLY A 195 -11.85 -19.15 -12.94
CA GLY A 195 -12.02 -20.48 -13.51
C GLY A 195 -12.27 -20.49 -15.01
N GLU A 196 -13.13 -19.59 -15.51
CA GLU A 196 -13.39 -19.43 -16.95
C GLU A 196 -12.14 -19.03 -17.73
N LEU A 197 -11.34 -18.09 -17.20
CA LEU A 197 -10.05 -17.72 -17.78
C LEU A 197 -9.07 -18.92 -17.80
N LEU A 198 -8.99 -19.68 -16.70
CA LEU A 198 -8.13 -20.86 -16.64
C LEU A 198 -8.55 -21.92 -17.66
N ASP A 199 -9.86 -22.14 -17.82
CA ASP A 199 -10.39 -23.09 -18.80
C ASP A 199 -10.11 -22.65 -20.23
N ASP A 200 -10.17 -21.35 -20.52
CA ASP A 200 -9.79 -20.82 -21.83
C ASP A 200 -8.29 -21.02 -22.12
N LEU A 201 -7.42 -20.72 -21.15
CA LEU A 201 -5.97 -20.95 -21.26
C LEU A 201 -5.62 -22.45 -21.41
N ARG A 202 -6.37 -23.35 -20.77
CA ARG A 202 -6.21 -24.81 -20.91
C ARG A 202 -6.61 -25.29 -22.30
N LYS A 203 -7.73 -24.79 -22.85
CA LYS A 203 -8.21 -25.17 -24.19
C LYS A 203 -7.16 -24.85 -25.27
N HIS A 204 -6.38 -23.80 -25.08
CA HIS A 204 -5.34 -23.37 -26.00
C HIS A 204 -3.92 -23.89 -25.65
N ASP A 205 -3.77 -24.75 -24.64
CA ASP A 205 -2.47 -25.27 -24.16
C ASP A 205 -1.47 -24.16 -23.76
N GLN A 206 -2.00 -23.05 -23.25
CA GLN A 206 -1.23 -21.86 -22.88
C GLN A 206 -1.05 -21.72 -21.36
N LEU A 207 -1.84 -22.46 -20.57
CA LEU A 207 -1.81 -22.36 -19.12
C LEU A 207 -0.37 -22.51 -18.60
N ASP A 208 0.37 -23.55 -18.99
CA ASP A 208 1.73 -23.81 -18.48
C ASP A 208 2.80 -22.80 -18.89
N LYS A 209 2.50 -21.95 -19.87
CA LYS A 209 3.38 -20.86 -20.35
C LYS A 209 2.98 -19.49 -19.80
N THR A 210 1.95 -19.47 -18.97
CA THR A 210 1.36 -18.25 -18.40
C THR A 210 1.79 -18.06 -16.94
N LEU A 211 2.30 -16.87 -16.63
CA LEU A 211 2.44 -16.39 -15.26
C LEU A 211 1.15 -15.68 -14.83
N ILE A 212 0.45 -16.22 -13.84
CA ILE A 212 -0.77 -15.66 -13.27
C ILE A 212 -0.45 -15.16 -11.87
N VAL A 213 -0.81 -13.90 -11.59
CA VAL A 213 -0.72 -13.28 -10.26
C VAL A 213 -2.11 -12.78 -9.87
N ILE A 214 -2.59 -13.17 -8.70
CA ILE A 214 -3.89 -12.72 -8.15
C ILE A 214 -3.64 -12.06 -6.80
N THR A 215 -4.16 -10.86 -6.62
CA THR A 215 -4.12 -10.17 -5.33
C THR A 215 -5.16 -9.04 -5.21
N SER A 216 -5.13 -8.33 -4.09
CA SER A 216 -5.89 -7.11 -3.83
C SER A 216 -4.95 -6.05 -3.24
N PRO A 217 -4.46 -5.09 -4.04
CA PRO A 217 -3.48 -4.10 -3.62
C PRO A 217 -3.96 -3.25 -2.44
N ARG A 218 -5.22 -2.80 -2.50
CA ARG A 218 -5.78 -1.90 -1.50
C ARG A 218 -6.27 -2.67 -0.30
N SER A 219 -5.87 -2.24 0.89
CA SER A 219 -6.47 -2.74 2.13
C SER A 219 -7.97 -2.43 2.16
N SER A 220 -8.77 -3.46 2.44
CA SER A 220 -10.22 -3.36 2.61
C SER A 220 -10.71 -3.87 3.97
N SER A 221 -9.80 -4.28 4.87
CA SER A 221 -10.11 -4.75 6.23
C SER A 221 -9.18 -4.13 7.27
N THR A 222 -9.57 -4.21 8.54
CA THR A 222 -8.79 -3.65 9.66
C THR A 222 -7.43 -4.33 9.86
N SER A 223 -7.27 -5.56 9.36
CA SER A 223 -6.02 -6.31 9.45
C SER A 223 -4.99 -5.86 8.41
N ASN A 224 -5.44 -5.22 7.31
CA ASN A 224 -4.62 -4.77 6.19
C ASN A 224 -3.86 -5.91 5.49
N PHE A 225 -4.53 -7.05 5.33
CA PHE A 225 -4.01 -8.19 4.59
C PHE A 225 -4.95 -8.62 3.47
N SER A 226 -4.36 -9.12 2.40
CA SER A 226 -5.02 -9.71 1.23
C SER A 226 -4.21 -10.92 0.75
N PRO A 227 -4.83 -11.85 0.00
CA PRO A 227 -4.09 -12.97 -0.56
C PRO A 227 -3.13 -12.50 -1.66
N LEU A 228 -2.01 -13.20 -1.77
CA LEU A 228 -1.09 -13.13 -2.91
C LEU A 228 -0.92 -14.55 -3.44
N ILE A 229 -1.35 -14.77 -4.67
CA ILE A 229 -1.23 -16.06 -5.36
C ILE A 229 -0.41 -15.82 -6.62
N MET A 230 0.59 -16.67 -6.86
CA MET A 230 1.38 -16.63 -8.09
C MET A 230 1.56 -18.04 -8.65
N ARG A 231 1.32 -18.24 -9.93
CA ARG A 231 1.46 -19.54 -10.60
C ARG A 231 1.95 -19.36 -12.02
N GLY A 232 2.98 -20.10 -12.42
CA GLY A 232 3.47 -20.09 -13.80
C GLY A 232 4.95 -20.44 -13.91
N PRO A 233 5.54 -20.33 -15.11
CA PRO A 233 6.96 -20.57 -15.30
C PRO A 233 7.82 -19.66 -14.40
N GLY A 234 8.83 -20.24 -13.78
CA GLY A 234 9.71 -19.53 -12.85
C GLY A 234 9.17 -19.40 -11.41
N CYS A 235 7.93 -19.80 -11.13
CA CYS A 235 7.43 -19.97 -9.77
C CYS A 235 7.72 -21.37 -9.23
N LYS A 236 7.91 -21.51 -7.92
CA LYS A 236 7.86 -22.82 -7.26
C LYS A 236 6.42 -23.34 -7.27
N SER A 237 6.27 -24.65 -7.07
CA SER A 237 4.98 -25.33 -7.00
C SER A 237 4.73 -25.84 -5.58
N GLY A 238 3.49 -25.67 -5.09
CA GLY A 238 3.05 -26.13 -3.77
C GLY A 238 3.67 -25.41 -2.57
N VAL A 239 4.14 -24.16 -2.74
CA VAL A 239 4.81 -23.42 -1.65
C VAL A 239 3.85 -22.44 -0.97
N ILE A 240 3.69 -22.60 0.34
CA ILE A 240 2.99 -21.62 1.17
C ILE A 240 4.04 -20.62 1.69
N MET A 241 3.86 -19.36 1.32
CA MET A 241 4.67 -18.23 1.74
C MET A 241 4.07 -17.57 2.98
N THR A 242 4.88 -16.81 3.71
CA THR A 242 4.45 -16.09 4.92
C THR A 242 5.16 -14.75 5.04
N ASP A 243 4.49 -13.77 5.65
CA ASP A 243 5.04 -12.43 5.92
C ASP A 243 5.44 -11.67 4.64
N THR A 244 4.73 -11.90 3.53
CA THR A 244 4.96 -11.19 2.27
C THR A 244 4.29 -9.81 2.27
N MET A 245 4.76 -8.91 1.41
CA MET A 245 4.15 -7.60 1.20
C MET A 245 3.83 -7.38 -0.28
N LEU A 246 2.71 -6.71 -0.58
CA LEU A 246 2.35 -6.48 -1.99
C LEU A 246 3.30 -5.52 -2.73
N ILE A 247 4.08 -4.71 -2.00
CA ILE A 247 5.16 -3.89 -2.56
C ILE A 247 6.25 -4.76 -3.22
N ASP A 248 6.36 -6.03 -2.82
CA ASP A 248 7.34 -7.00 -3.32
C ASP A 248 6.91 -7.63 -4.65
N VAL A 249 5.65 -7.49 -5.06
CA VAL A 249 5.13 -8.07 -6.31
C VAL A 249 5.81 -7.45 -7.53
N PHE A 250 5.94 -6.12 -7.57
CA PHE A 250 6.64 -5.42 -8.66
C PHE A 250 8.06 -5.95 -8.89
N PRO A 251 8.99 -5.91 -7.91
CA PRO A 251 10.35 -6.39 -8.12
C PRO A 251 10.41 -7.90 -8.39
N THR A 252 9.45 -8.69 -7.87
CA THR A 252 9.34 -10.13 -8.20
C THR A 252 9.01 -10.33 -9.67
N LEU A 253 8.01 -9.60 -10.19
CA LEU A 253 7.66 -9.64 -11.61
C LEU A 253 8.80 -9.12 -12.47
N SER A 254 9.45 -8.00 -12.11
CA SER A 254 10.62 -7.51 -12.84
C SER A 254 11.73 -8.56 -12.91
N TYR A 255 12.00 -9.28 -11.82
CA TYR A 255 12.99 -10.36 -11.81
C TYR A 255 12.59 -11.51 -12.74
N LEU A 256 11.34 -11.99 -12.66
CA LEU A 256 10.85 -13.10 -13.49
C LEU A 256 10.83 -12.75 -14.99
N LEU A 257 10.52 -11.49 -15.32
CA LEU A 257 10.45 -11.01 -16.70
C LEU A 257 11.82 -10.57 -17.26
N GLY A 258 12.88 -10.61 -16.45
CA GLY A 258 14.23 -10.17 -16.85
C GLY A 258 14.35 -8.64 -17.03
N ILE A 259 13.46 -7.87 -16.41
CA ILE A 259 13.41 -6.41 -16.48
C ILE A 259 14.26 -5.83 -15.35
N LYS A 260 15.06 -4.80 -15.67
CA LYS A 260 15.89 -4.12 -14.66
C LYS A 260 15.02 -3.23 -13.78
N THR A 261 15.03 -3.50 -12.48
CA THR A 261 14.35 -2.68 -11.48
C THR A 261 14.99 -1.30 -11.34
N GLN A 262 14.16 -0.28 -11.12
CA GLN A 262 14.58 1.11 -10.95
C GLN A 262 15.01 1.43 -9.51
N PHE A 263 15.55 2.63 -9.29
CA PHE A 263 16.06 3.05 -7.98
C PHE A 263 14.96 3.38 -6.95
N ASN A 264 13.79 3.80 -7.41
CA ASN A 264 12.62 4.17 -6.58
C ASN A 264 11.81 2.95 -6.10
N VAL A 265 12.18 1.73 -6.47
CA VAL A 265 11.47 0.53 -6.01
C VAL A 265 11.80 0.27 -4.54
N ARG A 266 10.77 0.07 -3.72
CA ARG A 266 10.86 -0.18 -2.28
C ARG A 266 10.74 -1.64 -1.86
N GLY A 267 10.17 -2.49 -2.71
CA GLY A 267 10.03 -3.92 -2.44
C GLY A 267 11.31 -4.72 -2.65
N ILE A 268 11.31 -5.93 -2.12
CA ILE A 268 12.34 -6.95 -2.33
C ILE A 268 11.71 -8.10 -3.13
N PRO A 269 12.36 -8.64 -4.17
CA PRO A 269 11.83 -9.83 -4.85
C PRO A 269 11.53 -10.96 -3.87
N LEU A 270 10.37 -11.61 -4.03
CA LEU A 270 9.94 -12.78 -3.28
C LEU A 270 10.75 -14.00 -3.75
N TYR A 271 12.01 -14.10 -3.32
CA TYR A 271 12.91 -15.20 -3.69
C TYR A 271 12.39 -16.57 -3.24
N GLU A 272 11.51 -16.61 -2.23
CA GLU A 272 10.81 -17.82 -1.84
C GLU A 272 9.79 -18.30 -2.88
N ALA A 273 9.17 -17.38 -3.65
CA ALA A 273 8.25 -17.66 -4.73
C ALA A 273 8.96 -18.21 -5.98
N ILE A 274 10.23 -17.81 -6.19
CA ILE A 274 10.94 -18.02 -7.45
C ILE A 274 11.65 -19.38 -7.44
N ALA A 275 11.44 -20.17 -8.50
CA ALA A 275 12.20 -21.39 -8.78
C ALA A 275 13.59 -21.02 -9.29
N VAL A 276 14.63 -21.45 -8.56
CA VAL A 276 16.03 -21.15 -8.87
C VAL A 276 16.79 -22.44 -9.04
N GLU A 277 17.58 -22.55 -10.10
CA GLU A 277 18.49 -23.69 -10.30
C GLU A 277 19.41 -23.89 -9.09
N PRO A 278 19.70 -25.14 -8.67
CA PRO A 278 20.58 -25.42 -7.53
C PRO A 278 21.92 -24.68 -7.56
N ARG A 279 22.50 -24.49 -8.75
CA ARG A 279 23.79 -23.79 -8.94
C ARG A 279 23.73 -22.31 -8.57
N ASN A 280 22.57 -21.68 -8.71
CA ASN A 280 22.38 -20.25 -8.49
C ASN A 280 21.81 -19.92 -7.10
N GLN A 281 21.43 -20.93 -6.30
CA GLN A 281 20.78 -20.72 -5.00
C GLN A 281 21.62 -19.88 -4.03
N ILE A 282 22.93 -20.13 -3.94
CA ILE A 282 23.83 -19.36 -3.07
C ILE A 282 23.91 -17.90 -3.52
N SER A 283 24.00 -17.66 -4.83
CA SER A 283 24.05 -16.31 -5.40
C SER A 283 22.77 -15.54 -5.11
N VAL A 284 21.61 -16.18 -5.33
CA VAL A 284 20.29 -15.59 -5.02
C VAL A 284 20.15 -15.29 -3.53
N LEU A 285 20.60 -16.20 -2.66
CA LEU A 285 20.58 -15.99 -1.21
C LEU A 285 21.46 -14.80 -0.79
N HIS A 286 22.64 -14.64 -1.38
CA HIS A 286 23.48 -13.46 -1.15
C HIS A 286 22.81 -12.17 -1.64
N MET A 287 22.17 -12.17 -2.81
CA MET A 287 21.40 -11.03 -3.30
C MET A 287 20.26 -10.68 -2.33
N TRP A 288 19.50 -11.67 -1.88
CA TRP A 288 18.42 -11.48 -0.93
C TRP A 288 18.90 -10.87 0.38
N ILE A 289 19.96 -11.43 0.98
CA ILE A 289 20.56 -10.90 2.22
C ILE A 289 21.02 -9.45 2.04
N ASN A 290 21.61 -9.11 0.90
CA ASN A 290 22.06 -7.76 0.63
C ASN A 290 20.88 -6.79 0.49
N SER A 291 19.81 -7.17 -0.21
CA SER A 291 18.58 -6.40 -0.31
C SER A 291 17.93 -6.17 1.06
N LEU A 292 17.83 -7.22 1.89
CA LEU A 292 17.31 -7.13 3.26
C LEU A 292 18.15 -6.19 4.14
N LYS A 293 19.48 -6.25 4.04
CA LYS A 293 20.37 -5.34 4.77
C LYS A 293 20.17 -3.89 4.34
N LYS A 294 20.03 -3.64 3.04
CA LYS A 294 19.82 -2.31 2.48
C LYS A 294 18.48 -1.73 2.94
N GLU A 295 17.39 -2.49 2.79
CA GLU A 295 16.06 -2.06 3.22
C GLU A 295 16.01 -1.83 4.73
N ARG A 296 16.60 -2.73 5.54
CA ARG A 296 16.71 -2.53 6.98
C ARG A 296 17.32 -1.16 7.33
N ILE A 297 18.42 -0.77 6.69
CA ILE A 297 19.06 0.53 6.95
C ILE A 297 18.12 1.68 6.56
N ILE A 298 17.46 1.59 5.40
CA ILE A 298 16.51 2.61 4.93
C ILE A 298 15.34 2.76 5.92
N THR A 299 14.74 1.66 6.38
CA THR A 299 13.65 1.66 7.35
C THR A 299 14.08 2.28 8.69
N TRP A 300 15.26 1.90 9.21
CA TRP A 300 15.75 2.46 10.47
C TRP A 300 16.06 3.96 10.37
N ASN A 301 16.64 4.42 9.25
CA ASN A 301 16.88 5.84 9.03
C ASN A 301 15.57 6.64 9.01
N ARG A 302 14.54 6.13 8.31
CA ARG A 302 13.20 6.73 8.30
C ARG A 302 12.56 6.73 9.70
N TYR A 303 12.70 5.63 10.43
CA TYR A 303 12.20 5.54 11.80
C TYR A 303 12.86 6.59 12.70
N PHE A 304 14.18 6.72 12.67
CA PHE A 304 14.89 7.74 13.46
C PHE A 304 14.49 9.16 13.09
N GLN A 305 14.39 9.46 11.79
CA GLN A 305 13.91 10.77 11.33
C GLN A 305 12.50 11.07 11.85
N SER A 306 11.58 10.10 11.76
CA SER A 306 10.22 10.25 12.25
C SER A 306 10.16 10.42 13.78
N GLN A 307 11.02 9.73 14.53
CA GLN A 307 11.15 9.94 15.97
C GLN A 307 11.61 11.36 16.30
N ASP A 308 12.63 11.87 15.60
CA ASP A 308 13.12 13.23 15.81
C ASP A 308 12.03 14.28 15.53
N GLU A 309 11.30 14.13 14.41
CA GLU A 309 10.15 14.98 14.09
C GLU A 309 9.07 14.92 15.18
N LEU A 310 8.73 13.72 15.65
CA LEU A 310 7.77 13.53 16.74
C LEU A 310 8.24 14.23 18.03
N TYR A 311 9.52 14.10 18.40
CA TYR A 311 10.07 14.79 19.56
C TYR A 311 10.02 16.32 19.40
N HIS A 312 10.30 16.83 18.21
CA HIS A 312 10.17 18.26 17.92
C HIS A 312 8.73 18.73 18.07
N THR A 313 7.75 18.01 17.53
CA THR A 313 6.32 18.33 17.68
C THR A 313 5.88 18.28 19.15
N ILE A 314 6.29 17.27 19.91
CA ILE A 314 5.97 17.17 21.34
C ILE A 314 6.52 18.37 22.11
N LYS A 315 7.76 18.80 21.83
CA LYS A 315 8.34 20.02 22.45
C LYS A 315 7.56 21.27 22.11
N GLN A 316 7.14 21.44 20.85
CA GLN A 316 6.29 22.56 20.43
C GLN A 316 4.94 22.55 21.15
N LEU A 317 4.30 21.38 21.26
CA LEU A 317 3.03 21.24 21.96
C LEU A 317 3.15 21.56 23.46
N MET A 318 4.25 21.16 24.10
CA MET A 318 4.51 21.51 25.50
C MET A 318 4.71 23.01 25.68
N ALA A 319 5.49 23.67 24.81
CA ALA A 319 5.69 25.12 24.85
C ALA A 319 4.36 25.88 24.66
N VAL A 320 3.54 25.48 23.68
CA VAL A 320 2.21 26.08 23.45
C VAL A 320 1.29 25.86 24.65
N LYS A 321 1.35 24.70 25.31
CA LYS A 321 0.58 24.43 26.51
C LYS A 321 1.02 25.33 27.67
N GLU A 322 2.31 25.49 27.88
CA GLU A 322 2.87 26.37 28.92
C GLU A 322 2.52 27.85 28.67
N GLU A 323 2.63 28.33 27.43
CA GLU A 323 2.17 29.67 27.05
C GLU A 323 0.69 29.87 27.33
N ARG A 324 -0.15 28.87 27.01
CA ARG A 324 -1.58 28.92 27.29
C ARG A 324 -1.88 28.99 28.80
N GLU A 325 -1.19 28.20 29.62
CA GLU A 325 -1.31 28.25 31.09
C GLU A 325 -0.87 29.62 31.64
N ASN A 326 0.23 30.16 31.12
CA ASN A 326 0.70 31.50 31.48
C ASN A 326 -0.34 32.57 31.12
N ILE A 327 -0.93 32.53 29.91
CA ILE A 327 -2.00 33.45 29.49
C ILE A 327 -3.20 33.37 30.45
N PHE A 328 -3.64 32.16 30.83
CA PHE A 328 -4.73 32.00 31.79
C PHE A 328 -4.38 32.57 33.16
N HIS A 329 -3.14 32.36 33.63
CA HIS A 329 -2.67 32.93 34.89
C HIS A 329 -2.63 34.47 34.85
N TYR A 330 -2.14 35.05 33.76
CA TYR A 330 -2.14 36.51 33.56
C TYR A 330 -3.56 37.09 33.47
N ALA A 331 -4.48 36.39 32.80
CA ALA A 331 -5.90 36.79 32.74
C ALA A 331 -6.54 36.77 34.14
N GLY A 332 -6.32 35.71 34.92
CA GLY A 332 -6.79 35.60 36.30
C GLY A 332 -6.26 36.72 37.20
N GLN A 333 -4.95 37.01 37.15
CA GLN A 333 -4.36 38.14 37.89
C GLN A 333 -5.00 39.47 37.51
N ARG A 334 -5.26 39.71 36.22
CA ARG A 334 -5.95 40.93 35.79
C ARG A 334 -7.36 41.01 36.35
N GLU A 335 -8.10 39.91 36.33
CA GLU A 335 -9.45 39.86 36.89
C GLU A 335 -9.43 40.14 38.40
N ASP A 336 -8.51 39.55 39.15
CA ASP A 336 -8.30 39.83 40.58
C ASP A 336 -7.97 41.31 40.83
N THR A 337 -7.11 41.92 40.02
CA THR A 337 -6.80 43.35 40.14
C THR A 337 -8.03 44.23 39.86
N ILE A 338 -8.85 43.87 38.87
CA ILE A 338 -10.09 44.58 38.55
C ILE A 338 -11.05 44.51 39.74
N VAL A 339 -11.24 43.32 40.32
CA VAL A 339 -12.07 43.11 41.52
C VAL A 339 -11.55 43.94 42.69
N SER A 340 -10.24 43.96 42.93
CA SER A 340 -9.64 44.76 44.02
C SER A 340 -9.86 46.27 43.83
N LEU A 341 -9.79 46.77 42.60
CA LEU A 341 -10.03 48.17 42.27
C LEU A 341 -11.51 48.52 42.42
N GLN A 342 -12.42 47.65 41.97
CA GLN A 342 -13.85 47.82 42.18
C GLN A 342 -14.21 47.87 43.66
N ASN A 343 -13.64 46.99 44.48
CA ASN A 343 -13.84 47.00 45.93
C ASN A 343 -13.31 48.30 46.58
N LYS A 344 -12.14 48.79 46.16
CA LYS A 344 -11.62 50.10 46.63
C LYS A 344 -12.54 51.25 46.24
N ILE A 345 -13.05 51.28 45.00
CA ILE A 345 -14.00 52.30 44.54
C ILE A 345 -15.29 52.22 45.36
N MET A 346 -15.80 51.01 45.61
CA MET A 346 -17.02 50.80 46.42
C MET A 346 -16.82 51.27 47.86
N MET A 347 -15.68 50.95 48.48
CA MET A 347 -15.32 51.41 49.81
C MET A 347 -15.20 52.94 49.87
N GLN A 348 -14.52 53.57 48.90
CA GLN A 348 -14.41 55.02 48.80
C GLN A 348 -15.79 55.69 48.64
N ARG A 349 -16.67 55.12 47.82
CA ARG A 349 -18.06 55.60 47.67
C ARG A 349 -18.84 55.47 48.99
N GLY A 350 -18.65 54.38 49.73
CA GLY A 350 -19.24 54.19 51.06
C GLY A 350 -18.76 55.25 52.07
N VAL A 351 -17.45 55.52 52.11
CA VAL A 351 -16.86 56.56 52.96
C VAL A 351 -17.36 57.95 52.57
N ALA A 352 -17.40 58.28 51.27
CA ALA A 352 -17.93 59.55 50.80
C ALA A 352 -19.42 59.72 51.14
N GLY A 353 -20.22 58.66 51.00
CA GLY A 353 -21.61 58.65 51.42
C GLY A 353 -21.79 58.85 52.93
N LEU A 354 -20.92 58.24 53.75
CA LEU A 354 -20.91 58.42 55.20
C LEU A 354 -20.53 59.85 55.61
N ILE A 355 -19.53 60.45 54.95
CA ILE A 355 -19.17 61.86 55.13
C ILE A 355 -20.34 62.76 54.75
N PHE A 356 -21.01 62.49 53.63
CA PHE A 356 -22.17 63.26 53.19
C PHE A 356 -23.34 63.16 54.18
N LEU A 357 -23.60 61.97 54.73
CA LEU A 357 -24.59 61.77 55.79
C LEU A 357 -24.22 62.52 57.07
N LEU A 358 -22.95 62.51 57.48
CA LEU A 358 -22.48 63.27 58.64
C LEU A 358 -22.64 64.78 58.42
N MET A 359 -22.32 65.28 57.22
CA MET A 359 -22.56 66.68 56.86
C MET A 359 -24.04 67.03 56.88
N ALA A 360 -24.91 66.18 56.29
CA ALA A 360 -26.35 66.40 56.30
C ALA A 360 -26.95 66.35 57.72
N ALA A 361 -26.47 65.45 58.57
CA ALA A 361 -26.84 65.38 59.97
C ALA A 361 -26.38 66.62 60.74
N GLY A 362 -25.14 67.08 60.51
CA GLY A 362 -24.63 68.34 61.06
C GLY A 362 -25.49 69.53 60.65
N TYR A 363 -25.84 69.62 59.37
CA TYR A 363 -26.72 70.68 58.85
C TYR A 363 -28.13 70.62 59.44
N LEU A 364 -28.68 69.41 59.67
CA LEU A 364 -29.97 69.25 60.36
C LEU A 364 -29.93 69.67 61.83
N VAL A 365 -28.82 69.41 62.52
CA VAL A 365 -28.59 69.87 63.90
C VAL A 365 -28.48 71.39 63.93
N GLU A 366 -27.71 72.00 63.02
CA GLU A 366 -27.65 73.45 62.85
C GLU A 366 -29.01 74.06 62.53
N TYR A 367 -29.77 73.48 61.59
CA TYR A 367 -31.12 73.91 61.24
C TYR A 367 -32.07 73.83 62.45
N ARG A 368 -32.02 72.75 63.23
CA ARG A 368 -32.82 72.64 64.47
C ARG A 368 -32.39 73.65 65.53
N TRP A 369 -31.10 73.92 65.66
CA TRP A 369 -30.57 74.91 66.61
C TRP A 369 -30.96 76.34 66.21
N LEU A 370 -30.80 76.69 64.94
CA LEU A 370 -31.25 77.96 64.35
C LEU A 370 -32.77 78.13 64.44
N LYS A 371 -33.55 77.07 64.16
CA LYS A 371 -35.01 77.06 64.32
C LYS A 371 -35.44 77.32 65.77
N LYS A 372 -34.71 76.76 66.75
CA LYS A 372 -34.98 76.96 68.19
C LYS A 372 -34.59 78.36 68.66
N LYS A 373 -33.67 79.04 67.96
CA LYS A 373 -33.14 80.37 68.30
C LYS A 373 -33.85 81.53 67.57
N TYR A 374 -34.47 81.29 66.41
CA TYR A 374 -34.99 82.36 65.53
C TYR A 374 -36.48 82.28 65.13
N LEU A 375 -37.29 81.35 65.66
CA LEU A 375 -38.76 81.44 65.55
C LEU A 375 -39.36 82.30 66.67
N LEU A 376 -39.24 83.62 66.50
CA LEU A 376 -40.21 84.60 66.97
C LEU A 376 -40.94 85.12 65.72
N PHE A 377 -42.26 84.94 65.72
CA PHE A 377 -43.30 85.44 64.80
C PHE A 377 -43.94 84.47 63.80
N ARG A 378 -45.27 84.65 63.73
CA ARG A 378 -46.37 83.88 63.12
C ARG A 378 -46.13 83.28 61.75
#